data_AF-A0A919TAA5-F1
#
_entry.id   AF-A0A919TAA5-F1
#
_cell.length_a   1.000
_cell.length_b   1.000
_cell.length_c   1.000
_cell.angle_alpha   90.00
_cell.angle_beta   90.00
_cell.angle_gamma   90.00
#
_symmetry.space_group_name_H-M   'P 1'
#
loop_
_entity.id
_entity.type
_entity.pdbx_description
1 polymer ?
#
loop_
_entity_poly.entity_id
_entity_poly.type
_entity_poly.pdbx_seq_one_letter_code
_entity_poly.pdbx_strand_id
1 'polypeptide(L)'
;MRRSSTKESNGEFLSQAAGTRSDVDRFVEALGGAEPPGWLPAARQYFAHLDVGEIEVGLSTVEAPATPEMRGAWEHYVELAVGRHVVPAVALELRLASELARERPDRIEPIVEHLRAHGADIGLLEWARVPPPLLTYIARGGLRQDPGGDGESSGHA
;
A
#
# COMPACT_ATOMS: atom_id res chain seq x y z
N MET A 1 -40.94 -10.17 9.80
CA MET A 1 -39.92 -9.48 10.63
C MET A 1 -38.71 -10.42 10.75
N ARG A 2 -37.78 -10.37 9.80
CA ARG A 2 -36.48 -11.08 9.86
C ARG A 2 -35.42 -9.98 9.78
N ARG A 3 -34.56 -9.89 10.79
CA ARG A 3 -33.50 -8.88 10.85
C ARG A 3 -32.39 -9.31 9.89
N SER A 4 -32.17 -8.53 8.83
CA SER A 4 -30.95 -8.60 8.03
C SER A 4 -29.84 -8.00 8.89
N SER A 5 -28.96 -8.86 9.42
CA SER A 5 -27.76 -8.43 10.14
C SER A 5 -26.66 -8.22 9.10
N THR A 6 -26.47 -6.97 8.70
CA THR A 6 -25.25 -6.52 8.01
C THR A 6 -24.08 -6.80 8.94
N LYS A 7 -23.22 -7.75 8.59
CA LYS A 7 -21.91 -7.90 9.22
C LYS A 7 -21.00 -6.85 8.56
N GLU A 8 -20.78 -5.75 9.25
CA GLU A 8 -19.63 -4.88 8.97
C GLU A 8 -18.38 -5.67 9.37
N SER A 9 -17.65 -6.18 8.39
CA SER A 9 -16.32 -6.74 8.60
C SER A 9 -15.31 -5.59 8.68
N ASN A 10 -14.84 -5.29 9.88
CA ASN A 10 -13.65 -4.45 10.13
C ASN A 10 -12.34 -5.23 9.85
N GLY A 11 -12.33 -6.10 8.84
CA GLY A 11 -11.15 -6.87 8.47
C GLY A 11 -10.12 -5.99 7.78
N GLU A 12 -8.89 -5.96 8.29
CA GLU A 12 -7.76 -5.37 7.58
C GLU A 12 -7.49 -6.19 6.31
N PHE A 13 -7.96 -5.69 5.17
CA PHE A 13 -7.77 -6.33 3.88
C PHE A 13 -6.34 -6.12 3.37
N LEU A 14 -5.53 -7.17 3.40
CA LEU A 14 -4.22 -7.22 2.78
C LEU A 14 -4.36 -7.83 1.37
N SER A 15 -4.15 -7.01 0.35
CA SER A 15 -4.06 -7.48 -1.04
C SER A 15 -2.66 -7.27 -1.58
N GLN A 16 -2.02 -8.35 -2.01
CA GLN A 16 -0.83 -8.29 -2.86
C GLN A 16 -1.24 -8.53 -4.32
N ALA A 17 -0.49 -7.97 -5.26
CA ALA A 17 -0.66 -8.35 -6.65
C ALA A 17 -0.03 -9.76 -6.88
N ALA A 18 -0.39 -10.48 -7.95
CA ALA A 18 0.31 -11.64 -8.51
C ALA A 18 0.79 -11.37 -9.96
N GLY A 19 1.98 -11.88 -10.33
CA GLY A 19 2.58 -11.64 -11.65
C GLY A 19 1.87 -12.39 -12.78
N THR A 20 1.28 -13.55 -12.46
CA THR A 20 0.48 -14.36 -13.38
C THR A 20 -0.73 -14.97 -12.68
N ARG A 21 -1.73 -15.42 -13.45
CA ARG A 21 -2.88 -16.16 -12.88
C ARG A 21 -2.44 -17.43 -12.13
N SER A 22 -1.41 -18.09 -12.66
CA SER A 22 -0.85 -19.30 -12.03
C SER A 22 -0.27 -19.04 -10.64
N ASP A 23 0.17 -17.82 -10.34
CA ASP A 23 0.64 -17.46 -9.00
C ASP A 23 -0.53 -17.32 -8.03
N VAL A 24 -1.70 -16.86 -8.51
CA VAL A 24 -2.94 -16.83 -7.73
C VAL A 24 -3.39 -18.25 -7.41
N ASP A 25 -3.35 -19.16 -8.39
CA ASP A 25 -3.72 -20.57 -8.18
C ASP A 25 -2.82 -21.24 -7.13
N ARG A 26 -1.49 -21.07 -7.25
CA ARG A 26 -0.52 -21.62 -6.28
C ARG A 26 -0.70 -21.05 -4.88
N PHE A 27 -1.04 -19.76 -4.78
CA PHE A 27 -1.29 -19.12 -3.49
C PHE A 27 -2.49 -19.73 -2.77
N VAL A 28 -3.61 -19.92 -3.48
CA VAL A 28 -4.80 -20.59 -2.94
C VAL A 28 -4.48 -22.02 -2.53
N GLU A 29 -3.76 -22.76 -3.36
CA GLU A 29 -3.32 -24.13 -3.06
C GLU A 29 -2.47 -24.18 -1.79
N ALA A 30 -1.47 -23.30 -1.67
CA ALA A 30 -0.56 -23.24 -0.52
C ALA A 30 -1.27 -22.92 0.81
N LEU A 31 -2.34 -22.15 0.76
CA LEU A 31 -3.13 -21.77 1.94
C LEU A 31 -4.32 -22.71 2.21
N GLY A 32 -4.48 -23.77 1.41
CA GLY A 32 -5.55 -24.75 1.57
C GLY A 32 -6.95 -24.19 1.29
N GLY A 33 -7.04 -23.17 0.42
CA GLY A 33 -8.28 -22.46 0.14
C GLY A 33 -9.37 -23.34 -0.49
N ALA A 34 -10.62 -23.04 -0.13
CA ALA A 34 -11.80 -23.80 -0.59
C ALA A 34 -12.49 -23.17 -1.82
N GLU A 35 -12.42 -21.84 -1.98
CA GLU A 35 -13.03 -21.15 -3.11
C GLU A 35 -12.03 -20.92 -4.25
N PRO A 36 -12.36 -21.29 -5.49
CA PRO A 36 -11.46 -21.11 -6.62
C PRO A 36 -11.35 -19.63 -7.00
N PRO A 37 -10.16 -19.16 -7.42
CA PRO A 37 -10.01 -17.80 -7.89
C PRO A 37 -10.86 -17.52 -9.15
N GLY A 38 -11.32 -16.27 -9.27
CA GLY A 38 -12.24 -15.83 -10.31
C GLY A 38 -11.71 -14.63 -11.10
N TRP A 39 -12.14 -14.54 -12.37
CA TRP A 39 -11.92 -13.33 -13.17
C TRP A 39 -12.95 -12.26 -12.82
N LEU A 40 -12.49 -11.04 -12.53
CA LEU A 40 -13.30 -9.86 -12.26
C LEU A 40 -13.23 -8.91 -13.48
N PRO A 41 -14.22 -8.93 -14.38
CA PRO A 41 -14.15 -8.17 -15.64
C PRO A 41 -14.04 -6.66 -15.46
N ALA A 42 -14.72 -6.11 -14.46
CA ALA A 42 -14.71 -4.68 -14.17
C ALA A 42 -13.34 -4.20 -13.66
N ALA A 43 -12.68 -5.00 -12.83
CA ALA A 43 -11.35 -4.70 -12.32
C ALA A 43 -10.24 -5.12 -13.30
N ARG A 44 -10.55 -6.02 -14.25
CA ARG A 44 -9.59 -6.71 -15.12
C ARG A 44 -8.53 -7.45 -14.31
N GLN A 45 -8.97 -8.19 -13.32
CA GLN A 45 -8.09 -8.90 -12.38
C GLN A 45 -8.55 -10.33 -12.22
N TYR A 46 -7.60 -11.26 -12.13
CA TYR A 46 -7.84 -12.60 -11.65
C TYR A 46 -7.56 -12.62 -10.15
N PHE A 47 -8.56 -12.96 -9.35
CA PHE A 47 -8.58 -12.68 -7.92
C PHE A 47 -8.97 -13.91 -7.12
N ALA A 48 -8.24 -14.14 -6.03
CA ALA A 48 -8.59 -15.07 -4.98
C ALA A 48 -8.84 -14.31 -3.67
N HIS A 49 -9.79 -14.83 -2.91
CA HIS A 49 -10.09 -14.42 -1.55
C HIS A 49 -10.19 -15.68 -0.69
N LEU A 50 -9.61 -15.65 0.50
CA LEU A 50 -9.64 -16.75 1.44
C LEU A 50 -9.53 -16.28 2.88
N ASP A 51 -10.17 -17.03 3.78
CA ASP A 51 -10.08 -16.80 5.22
C ASP A 51 -9.00 -17.71 5.81
N VAL A 52 -7.94 -17.13 6.37
CA VAL A 52 -6.91 -17.84 7.16
C VAL A 52 -7.21 -17.63 8.63
N GLY A 53 -7.98 -18.55 9.22
CA GLY A 53 -8.48 -18.37 10.58
C GLY A 53 -9.52 -17.25 10.63
N GLU A 54 -9.18 -16.13 11.29
CA GLU A 54 -10.05 -14.93 11.36
C GLU A 54 -9.57 -13.80 10.43
N ILE A 55 -8.55 -14.04 9.61
CA ILE A 55 -7.92 -13.04 8.75
C ILE A 55 -8.38 -13.24 7.31
N GLU A 56 -8.92 -12.17 6.73
CA GLU A 56 -9.25 -12.11 5.30
C GLU A 56 -7.98 -11.84 4.48
N VAL A 57 -7.70 -12.71 3.51
CA VAL A 57 -6.51 -12.60 2.66
C VAL A 57 -6.92 -12.59 1.19
N GLY A 58 -6.44 -11.59 0.45
CA GLY A 58 -6.70 -11.42 -0.97
C GLY A 58 -5.43 -11.46 -1.81
N LEU A 59 -5.50 -12.05 -3.00
CA LEU A 59 -4.44 -11.98 -4.00
C LEU A 59 -5.05 -11.76 -5.38
N SER A 60 -4.56 -10.74 -6.11
CA SER A 60 -5.09 -10.38 -7.44
C SER A 60 -3.98 -10.28 -8.47
N THR A 61 -4.18 -10.72 -9.71
CA THR A 61 -3.28 -10.36 -10.81
C THR A 61 -3.42 -8.90 -11.22
N VAL A 62 -2.37 -8.36 -11.81
CA VAL A 62 -2.43 -7.12 -12.60
C VAL A 62 -2.40 -7.51 -14.08
N GLU A 63 -3.56 -7.53 -14.74
CA GLU A 63 -3.66 -7.86 -16.17
C GLU A 63 -3.83 -6.60 -17.03
N ALA A 64 -3.05 -6.54 -18.12
CA ALA A 64 -2.78 -5.34 -18.89
C ALA A 64 -4.02 -4.73 -19.59
N PRO A 65 -4.00 -3.40 -19.89
CA PRO A 65 -2.91 -2.45 -19.63
C PRO A 65 -2.91 -1.96 -18.18
N ALA A 66 -1.80 -2.20 -17.49
CA ALA A 66 -1.59 -1.78 -16.11
C ALA A 66 -1.21 -0.29 -16.05
N THR A 67 -1.77 0.43 -15.08
CA THR A 67 -1.32 1.79 -14.75
C THR A 67 0.06 1.75 -14.08
N PRO A 68 0.81 2.87 -14.02
CA PRO A 68 2.11 2.93 -13.36
C PRO A 68 2.06 2.37 -11.93
N GLU A 69 1.09 2.75 -11.13
CA GLU A 69 0.94 2.28 -9.74
C GLU A 69 0.65 0.77 -9.64
N MET A 70 -0.07 0.20 -10.60
CA MET A 70 -0.32 -1.25 -10.65
C MET A 70 0.95 -2.05 -11.00
N ARG A 71 1.80 -1.54 -11.90
CA ARG A 71 3.10 -2.18 -12.19
C ARG A 71 4.11 -1.94 -11.07
N GLY A 72 4.15 -0.71 -10.59
CA GLY A 72 5.12 -0.23 -9.63
C GLY A 72 5.05 -0.94 -8.29
N ALA A 73 3.91 -1.53 -7.91
CA ALA A 73 3.79 -2.34 -6.70
C ALA A 73 4.80 -3.50 -6.61
N TRP A 74 5.34 -3.95 -7.75
CA TRP A 74 6.37 -5.00 -7.85
C TRP A 74 7.79 -4.47 -7.94
N GLU A 75 7.94 -3.25 -8.44
CA GLU A 75 9.23 -2.62 -8.72
C GLU A 75 9.66 -1.71 -7.55
N HIS A 76 8.69 -1.18 -6.82
CA HIS A 76 8.84 -0.23 -5.73
C HIS A 76 8.13 -0.76 -4.49
N TYR A 77 8.86 -1.57 -3.74
CA TYR A 77 8.45 -2.08 -2.44
C TYR A 77 9.47 -1.69 -1.38
N VAL A 78 9.00 -1.69 -0.13
CA VAL A 78 9.83 -1.57 1.06
C VAL A 78 9.71 -2.87 1.85
N GLU A 79 10.81 -3.27 2.48
CA GLU A 79 10.83 -4.43 3.36
C GLU A 79 10.41 -4.00 4.78
N LEU A 80 9.30 -4.56 5.27
CA LEU A 80 8.81 -4.30 6.61
C LEU A 80 9.08 -5.50 7.53
N ALA A 81 9.73 -5.25 8.66
CA ALA A 81 9.91 -6.26 9.69
C ALA A 81 8.59 -6.47 10.46
N VAL A 82 8.11 -7.71 10.49
CA VAL A 82 6.92 -8.15 11.23
C VAL A 82 7.31 -9.32 12.12
N GLY A 83 7.70 -9.00 13.37
CA GLY A 83 8.26 -9.98 14.30
C GLY A 83 9.57 -10.58 13.76
N ARG A 84 9.56 -11.89 13.48
CA ARG A 84 10.70 -12.61 12.89
C ARG A 84 10.70 -12.65 11.36
N HIS A 85 9.68 -12.08 10.73
CA HIS A 85 9.49 -12.13 9.29
C HIS A 85 9.79 -10.77 8.68
N VAL A 86 10.19 -10.78 7.41
CA VAL A 86 10.30 -9.59 6.58
C VAL A 86 9.29 -9.73 5.46
N VAL A 87 8.43 -8.72 5.31
CA VAL A 87 7.33 -8.73 4.34
C VAL A 87 7.55 -7.58 3.35
N PRO A 88 7.56 -7.85 2.03
CA PRO A 88 7.56 -6.78 1.05
C PRO A 88 6.19 -6.09 1.07
N ALA A 89 6.20 -4.77 1.24
CA ALA A 89 5.02 -3.93 1.18
C ALA A 89 5.18 -2.86 0.11
N VAL A 90 4.10 -2.52 -0.58
CA VAL A 90 4.11 -1.47 -1.61
C VAL A 90 4.55 -0.15 -1.00
N ALA A 91 5.46 0.56 -1.67
CA ALA A 91 5.91 1.88 -1.25
C ALA A 91 4.72 2.84 -1.04
N LEU A 92 4.78 3.67 0.00
CA LEU A 92 3.66 4.54 0.39
C LEU A 92 3.31 5.57 -0.70
N GLU A 93 4.27 5.98 -1.51
CA GLU A 93 4.09 6.85 -2.67
C GLU A 93 3.14 6.24 -3.70
N LEU A 94 3.32 4.94 -3.99
CA LEU A 94 2.43 4.21 -4.90
C LEU A 94 1.09 3.88 -4.25
N ARG A 95 1.09 3.64 -2.94
CA ARG A 95 -0.15 3.49 -2.18
C ARG A 95 -1.00 4.76 -2.27
N LEU A 96 -0.39 5.94 -2.08
CA LEU A 96 -1.05 7.24 -2.23
C LEU A 96 -1.66 7.41 -3.62
N ALA A 97 -0.88 7.17 -4.68
CA ALA A 97 -1.36 7.27 -6.06
C ALA A 97 -2.59 6.36 -6.29
N SER A 98 -2.54 5.13 -5.78
CA SER A 98 -3.64 4.17 -5.91
C SER A 98 -4.90 4.60 -5.14
N GLU A 99 -4.77 5.17 -3.95
CA GLU A 99 -5.92 5.64 -3.16
C GLU A 99 -6.51 6.94 -3.71
N LEU A 100 -5.71 7.80 -4.33
CA LEU A 100 -6.18 8.95 -5.12
C LEU A 100 -7.03 8.51 -6.31
N ALA A 101 -6.56 7.52 -7.08
CA ALA A 101 -7.30 6.99 -8.22
C ALA A 101 -8.63 6.31 -7.82
N ARG A 102 -8.75 5.84 -6.58
CA ARG A 102 -9.95 5.21 -6.01
C ARG A 102 -10.83 6.18 -5.23
N GLU A 103 -10.42 7.45 -5.11
CA GLU A 103 -11.15 8.50 -4.39
C GLU A 103 -11.48 8.10 -2.94
N ARG A 104 -10.48 7.59 -2.20
CA ARG A 104 -10.62 7.13 -0.79
C ARG A 104 -9.99 8.12 0.20
N PRO A 105 -10.65 9.24 0.53
CA PRO A 105 -10.06 10.33 1.31
C PRO A 105 -9.61 9.90 2.72
N ASP A 106 -10.34 8.98 3.35
CA ASP A 106 -10.01 8.40 4.66
C ASP A 106 -8.64 7.73 4.70
N ARG A 107 -8.17 7.23 3.55
CA ARG A 107 -6.87 6.58 3.40
C ARG A 107 -5.78 7.52 2.88
N ILE A 108 -6.16 8.57 2.14
CA ILE A 108 -5.23 9.54 1.56
C ILE A 108 -4.56 10.36 2.67
N GLU A 109 -5.34 10.93 3.58
CA GLU A 109 -4.84 11.88 4.58
C GLU A 109 -3.74 11.28 5.49
N PRO A 110 -3.89 10.08 6.08
CA PRO A 110 -2.83 9.49 6.90
C PRO A 110 -1.53 9.23 6.14
N ILE A 111 -1.62 8.83 4.88
CA ILE A 111 -0.44 8.56 4.03
C ILE A 111 0.28 9.87 3.73
N VAL A 112 -0.46 10.91 3.35
CA VAL A 112 0.10 12.23 3.05
C VAL A 112 0.82 12.80 4.27
N GLU A 113 0.21 12.75 5.44
CA GLU A 113 0.86 13.27 6.65
C GLU A 113 2.10 12.46 7.05
N HIS A 114 2.08 11.14 6.84
CA HIS A 114 3.27 10.32 7.08
C HIS A 114 4.42 10.69 6.12
N LEU A 115 4.16 10.74 4.81
CA LEU A 115 5.14 11.12 3.78
C LEU A 115 5.67 12.54 3.99
N ARG A 116 4.82 13.44 4.45
CA ARG A 116 5.20 14.81 4.78
C ARG A 116 6.15 14.84 5.99
N ALA A 117 5.85 14.08 7.03
CA ALA A 117 6.63 14.10 8.28
C ALA A 117 7.96 13.34 8.20
N HIS A 118 8.04 12.30 7.37
CA HIS A 118 9.19 11.38 7.33
C HIS A 118 10.00 11.46 6.02
N GLY A 119 9.57 12.30 5.08
CA GLY A 119 10.14 12.36 3.75
C GLY A 119 9.43 11.42 2.78
N ALA A 120 9.58 11.73 1.50
CA ALA A 120 8.97 10.99 0.41
C ALA A 120 9.90 10.98 -0.80
N ASP A 121 9.83 9.92 -1.61
CA ASP A 121 10.44 9.91 -2.94
C ASP A 121 9.57 10.73 -3.90
N ILE A 122 9.94 12.00 -4.07
CA ILE A 122 9.22 12.92 -4.96
C ILE A 122 9.25 12.44 -6.41
N GLY A 123 10.35 11.83 -6.87
CA GLY A 123 10.45 11.31 -8.22
C GLY A 123 9.49 10.15 -8.46
N LEU A 124 9.31 9.28 -7.46
CA LEU A 124 8.32 8.20 -7.51
C LEU A 124 6.88 8.73 -7.49
N LEU A 125 6.59 9.75 -6.67
CA LEU A 125 5.28 10.39 -6.66
C LEU A 125 4.94 11.06 -8.01
N GLU A 126 5.92 11.72 -8.63
CA GLU A 126 5.79 12.30 -9.99
C GLU A 126 5.55 11.21 -11.04
N TRP A 127 6.34 10.14 -11.01
CA TRP A 127 6.19 8.99 -11.91
C TRP A 127 4.80 8.35 -11.79
N ALA A 128 4.31 8.22 -10.55
CA ALA A 128 2.97 7.71 -10.22
C ALA A 128 1.84 8.72 -10.48
N ARG A 129 2.16 9.91 -11.03
CA ARG A 129 1.21 10.95 -11.41
C ARG A 129 0.40 11.53 -10.25
N VAL A 130 0.99 11.61 -9.07
CA VAL A 130 0.40 12.35 -7.94
C VAL A 130 0.26 13.83 -8.32
N PRO A 131 -0.89 14.48 -8.04
CA PRO A 131 -1.13 15.85 -8.50
C PRO A 131 -0.11 16.88 -7.97
N PRO A 132 0.33 17.86 -8.79
CA PRO A 132 1.33 18.85 -8.37
C PRO A 132 1.04 19.63 -7.07
N PRO A 133 -0.22 20.01 -6.76
CA PRO A 133 -0.51 20.65 -5.47
C PRO A 133 -0.15 19.76 -4.27
N LEU A 134 -0.37 18.45 -4.39
CA LEU A 134 -0.08 17.49 -3.33
C LEU A 134 1.42 17.18 -3.24
N LEU A 135 2.11 17.07 -4.38
CA LEU A 135 3.57 16.98 -4.42
C LEU A 135 4.22 18.16 -3.68
N THR A 136 3.75 19.37 -3.97
CA THR A 136 4.25 20.59 -3.35
C THR A 136 4.00 20.60 -1.84
N TYR A 137 2.83 20.12 -1.41
CA TYR A 137 2.48 20.03 0.00
C TYR A 137 3.38 19.04 0.75
N ILE A 138 3.58 17.84 0.20
CA ILE A 138 4.43 16.79 0.78
C ILE A 138 5.89 17.24 0.84
N ALA A 139 6.42 17.79 -0.25
CA ALA A 139 7.82 18.24 -0.35
C ALA A 139 8.19 19.32 0.68
N ARG A 140 7.22 20.12 1.13
CA ARG A 140 7.42 21.15 2.18
C ARG A 140 7.54 20.58 3.59
N GLY A 141 7.16 19.32 3.81
CA GLY A 141 7.18 18.66 5.11
C GLY A 141 8.55 18.19 5.59
N GLY A 142 9.46 17.90 4.65
CA GLY A 142 10.77 17.29 4.94
C GLY A 142 11.77 18.19 5.65
N LEU A 143 11.41 19.42 6.03
CA LEU A 143 12.24 20.31 6.83
C LEU A 143 11.94 20.13 8.33
N ARG A 144 12.23 18.93 8.87
CA ARG A 144 12.41 18.80 10.32
C ARG A 144 13.88 19.03 10.63
N GLN A 145 14.15 20.11 11.35
CA GLN A 145 15.48 20.46 11.86
C GLN A 145 16.06 19.30 12.66
N ASP A 146 17.30 18.94 12.36
CA ASP A 146 18.13 18.13 13.27
C ASP A 146 18.20 18.84 14.64
N PRO A 147 17.85 18.21 15.78
CA PRO A 147 18.18 18.74 17.09
C PRO A 147 19.64 18.38 17.45
N GLY A 148 20.59 18.68 16.56
CA GLY A 148 21.97 18.21 16.64
C GLY A 148 23.01 19.33 16.60
N GLY A 149 22.64 20.56 16.97
CA GLY A 149 23.44 21.76 16.73
C GLY A 149 23.74 22.61 17.95
N ASP A 150 23.94 22.03 19.14
CA ASP A 150 24.47 22.80 20.27
C ASP A 150 25.94 22.45 20.46
N GLY A 151 26.78 23.17 19.71
CA GLY A 151 28.15 23.39 20.13
C GLY A 151 28.15 24.32 21.34
N GLU A 152 28.54 23.81 22.50
CA GLU A 152 29.15 24.63 23.53
C GLU A 152 30.67 24.40 23.51
N SER A 153 31.34 25.23 22.72
CA SER A 153 32.71 25.66 23.02
C SER A 153 32.64 26.99 23.77
N SER A 154 32.97 26.96 25.06
CA SER A 154 33.59 28.03 25.85
C SER A 154 33.80 27.45 27.25
N GLY A 155 34.95 27.51 27.92
CA GLY A 155 36.06 28.43 27.84
C GLY A 155 36.24 29.08 29.22
N HIS A 156 37.40 28.85 29.84
CA HIS A 156 37.99 29.59 30.97
C HIS A 156 37.33 29.43 32.38
N ALA A 157 38.03 28.73 33.28
CA ALA A 157 39.03 29.33 34.18
C ALA A 157 39.97 28.25 34.71
#